data_AF-A0A0U2IT51-F1
#
_entry.id   AF-A0A0U2IT51-F1
#
_cell.length_a   1.000
_cell.length_b   1.000
_cell.length_c   1.000
_cell.angle_alpha   90.00
_cell.angle_beta   90.00
_cell.angle_gamma   90.00
#
_symmetry.space_group_name_H-M   'P 1'
#
loop_
_entity.id
_entity.type
_entity.pdbx_description
1 polymer ?
#
loop_
_entity_poly.entity_id
_entity_poly.type
_entity_poly.pdbx_seq_one_letter_code
_entity_poly.pdbx_strand_id
1 'polypeptide(L)'
;MNSKPWMHNGVFPSIAGVLNIYNAGGFVFNKDPNDPLSPQTSKILQPLSLTSKEKKALEAFLHSITSAPAAGPHKTFIVQELNGA
;
A
#
# COMPACT_ATOMS: atom_id res chain seq x y z
N MET A 1 -0.84 0.97 -9.66
CA MET A 1 -0.75 0.32 -8.35
C MET A 1 -0.16 -1.08 -8.52
N ASN A 2 1.17 -1.20 -8.62
CA ASN A 2 1.84 -2.45 -9.03
C ASN A 2 2.92 -2.94 -8.05
N SER A 3 3.07 -2.30 -6.89
CA SER A 3 4.05 -2.64 -5.85
C SER A 3 3.45 -3.38 -4.65
N LYS A 4 2.29 -4.03 -4.84
CA LYS A 4 1.66 -4.85 -3.79
C LYS A 4 2.53 -6.09 -3.48
N PRO A 5 2.51 -6.64 -2.25
CA PRO A 5 1.71 -6.20 -1.10
C PRO A 5 2.20 -4.89 -0.47
N TRP A 6 1.32 -4.19 0.25
CA TRP A 6 1.54 -2.85 0.76
C TRP A 6 2.04 -2.84 2.21
N MET A 7 2.67 -1.72 2.61
CA MET A 7 3.44 -1.51 3.85
C MET A 7 4.79 -2.22 3.86
N HIS A 8 5.70 -1.77 4.74
CA HIS A 8 7.07 -2.28 4.83
C HIS A 8 7.14 -3.78 5.14
N ASN A 9 6.11 -4.32 5.79
CA ASN A 9 5.99 -5.73 6.15
C ASN A 9 5.06 -6.52 5.21
N GLY A 10 4.51 -5.90 4.18
CA GLY A 10 3.62 -6.56 3.22
C GLY A 10 2.29 -7.06 3.79
N VAL A 11 1.82 -6.52 4.93
CA VAL A 11 0.63 -7.05 5.62
C VAL A 11 -0.68 -6.83 4.86
N PHE A 12 -0.74 -5.84 3.95
CA PHE A 12 -1.97 -5.58 3.20
C PHE A 12 -1.87 -6.04 1.74
N PRO A 13 -2.74 -6.96 1.29
CA PRO A 13 -2.78 -7.37 -0.11
C PRO A 13 -3.40 -6.30 -1.03
N SER A 14 -4.13 -5.33 -0.47
CA SER A 14 -4.85 -4.29 -1.21
C SER A 14 -4.64 -2.90 -0.59
N ILE A 15 -4.59 -1.87 -1.44
CA ILE A 15 -4.48 -0.47 -1.00
C ILE A 15 -5.70 -0.02 -0.20
N ALA A 16 -6.87 -0.61 -0.45
CA ALA A 16 -8.08 -0.32 0.32
C ALA A 16 -7.88 -0.57 1.81
N GLY A 17 -7.08 -1.57 2.19
CA GLY A 17 -6.71 -1.82 3.58
C GLY A 17 -5.93 -0.64 4.18
N VAL A 18 -4.92 -0.15 3.45
CA VAL A 18 -4.13 1.03 3.86
C VAL A 18 -5.02 2.26 4.02
N LEU A 19 -5.92 2.54 3.05
CA LEU A 19 -6.85 3.67 3.14
C LEU A 19 -7.76 3.56 4.37
N ASN A 20 -8.25 2.37 4.70
CA ASN A 20 -9.11 2.16 5.87
C ASN A 20 -8.37 2.39 7.19
N ILE A 21 -7.09 2.02 7.29
CA ILE A 21 -6.27 2.29 8.48
C ILE A 21 -6.15 3.80 8.71
N TYR A 22 -5.78 4.56 7.70
CA TYR A 22 -5.66 6.02 7.86
C TYR A 22 -7.01 6.69 8.10
N ASN A 23 -8.08 6.20 7.45
CA ASN A 23 -9.42 6.70 7.72
C ASN A 23 -9.87 6.48 9.18
N ALA A 24 -9.38 5.41 9.82
CA ALA A 24 -9.66 5.11 11.23
C ALA A 24 -8.75 5.87 12.22
N GLY A 25 -7.82 6.71 11.75
CA GLY A 25 -6.85 7.39 12.61
C GLY A 25 -5.57 6.59 12.86
N GLY A 26 -5.18 5.69 11.95
CA GLY A 26 -3.95 4.91 12.04
C GLY A 26 -4.11 3.59 12.78
N PHE A 27 -2.98 2.93 13.05
CA PHE A 27 -2.95 1.72 13.88
C PHE A 27 -3.11 2.07 15.34
N VAL A 28 -3.92 1.31 16.06
CA VAL A 28 -3.99 1.34 17.52
C VAL A 28 -3.03 0.29 18.06
N PHE A 29 -2.10 0.72 18.90
CA PHE A 29 -1.15 -0.16 19.58
C PHE A 29 -1.51 -0.27 21.05
N ASN A 30 -1.46 -1.49 21.59
CA ASN A 30 -1.49 -1.69 23.03
C ASN A 30 -0.10 -1.36 23.57
N LYS A 31 -0.02 -0.43 24.52
CA LYS A 31 1.24 -0.08 25.16
C LYS A 31 1.71 -1.25 26.04
N ASP A 32 2.89 -1.79 25.77
CA ASP A 32 3.55 -2.74 26.67
C ASP A 32 4.17 -1.97 27.85
N PRO A 33 3.76 -2.20 29.10
CA PRO A 33 4.32 -1.51 30.26
C PRO A 33 5.79 -1.87 30.54
N ASN A 34 6.28 -2.99 30.01
CA ASN A 34 7.67 -3.44 30.18
C ASN A 34 8.61 -2.97 29.07
N ASP A 35 8.08 -2.40 27.98
CA ASP A 35 8.86 -1.84 26.88
C ASP A 35 8.75 -0.32 26.83
N PRO A 36 9.78 0.43 27.29
CA PRO A 36 9.80 1.90 27.20
C PRO A 36 9.65 2.44 25.77
N LEU A 37 10.01 1.63 24.76
CA LEU A 37 9.93 1.98 23.34
C LEU A 37 8.68 1.41 22.66
N SER A 38 7.73 0.89 23.44
CA SER A 38 6.47 0.38 22.92
C SER A 38 5.84 1.43 21.99
N PRO A 39 5.42 1.04 20.77
CA PRO A 39 4.89 1.98 19.80
C PRO A 39 3.64 2.66 20.35
N GLN A 40 3.50 3.94 20.02
CA GLN A 40 2.32 4.74 20.34
C GLN A 40 1.82 5.40 19.07
N THR A 41 0.50 5.38 18.90
CA THR A 41 -0.15 6.08 17.80
C THR A 41 0.04 7.59 17.97
N SER A 42 0.54 8.25 16.94
CA SER A 42 0.75 9.70 16.99
C SER A 42 -0.57 10.45 17.11
N LYS A 43 -0.62 11.51 17.93
CA LYS A 43 -1.81 12.34 18.15
C LYS A 43 -2.33 13.04 16.90
N ILE A 44 -1.51 13.19 15.85
CA ILE A 44 -1.94 13.81 14.59
C ILE A 44 -2.79 12.86 13.73
N LEU A 45 -2.73 11.56 13.99
CA LEU A 45 -3.54 10.57 13.29
C LEU A 45 -4.92 10.58 13.93
N GLN A 46 -5.88 11.13 13.19
CA GLN A 46 -7.26 11.29 13.62
C GLN A 46 -8.20 10.60 12.61
N PRO A 47 -9.36 10.09 13.04
CA PRO A 47 -10.36 9.58 12.11
C PRO A 47 -10.76 10.64 11.08
N LEU A 48 -10.78 10.26 9.82
CA LEU A 48 -10.99 11.18 8.70
C LEU A 48 -12.45 11.19 8.22
N SER A 49 -13.26 10.23 8.66
CA SER A 49 -14.69 10.09 8.30
C SER A 49 -14.95 10.07 6.79
N LEU A 50 -14.02 9.51 6.01
CA LEU A 50 -14.13 9.41 4.56
C LEU A 50 -15.32 8.54 4.17
N THR A 51 -16.11 9.06 3.25
CA THR A 51 -17.19 8.31 2.59
C THR A 51 -16.62 7.21 1.68
N SER A 52 -17.46 6.23 1.34
CA SER A 52 -17.10 5.21 0.35
C SER A 52 -16.74 5.81 -1.01
N LYS A 53 -17.35 6.96 -1.38
CA LYS A 53 -17.06 7.67 -2.63
C LYS A 53 -15.67 8.30 -2.61
N GLU A 54 -15.30 8.96 -1.51
CA GLU A 54 -13.98 9.58 -1.36
C GLU A 54 -12.85 8.54 -1.33
N LYS A 55 -13.05 7.42 -0.64
CA LYS A 55 -12.06 6.32 -0.65
C LYS A 55 -11.82 5.79 -2.05
N LYS A 56 -12.88 5.62 -2.85
CA LYS A 56 -12.76 5.23 -4.27
C LYS A 56 -12.05 6.29 -5.12
N ALA A 57 -12.32 7.57 -4.85
CA ALA A 57 -11.65 8.66 -5.56
C ALA A 57 -10.15 8.71 -5.25
N LEU A 58 -9.76 8.50 -3.99
CA LEU A 58 -8.36 8.38 -3.58
C LEU A 58 -7.68 7.18 -4.23
N GLU A 59 -8.34 6.01 -4.24
CA GLU A 59 -7.82 4.83 -4.92
C GLU A 59 -7.61 5.11 -6.43
N ALA A 60 -8.59 5.71 -7.11
CA ALA A 60 -8.48 6.08 -8.51
C ALA A 60 -7.33 7.06 -8.78
N PHE A 61 -7.13 8.05 -7.89
CA PHE A 61 -6.00 8.97 -7.97
C PHE A 61 -4.65 8.24 -7.80
N LEU A 62 -4.52 7.34 -6.82
CA LEU A 62 -3.31 6.54 -6.64
C LEU A 62 -3.01 5.66 -7.87
N HIS A 63 -4.06 5.15 -8.52
CA HIS A 63 -3.93 4.45 -9.80
C HIS A 63 -3.42 5.34 -10.92
N SER A 64 -3.89 6.58 -11.04
CA SER A 64 -3.50 7.48 -12.13
C SER A 64 -2.05 7.96 -12.04
N ILE A 65 -1.51 8.08 -10.83
CA ILE A 65 -0.10 8.44 -10.60
C ILE A 65 0.85 7.23 -10.62
N THR A 66 0.34 6.02 -10.85
CA THR A 66 1.22 4.86 -10.96
C THR A 66 1.77 4.76 -12.38
N SER A 67 3.09 4.78 -12.50
CA SER A 67 3.77 4.45 -13.75
C SER A 67 3.41 3.04 -14.23
N ALA A 68 3.49 2.85 -15.55
CA ALA A 68 3.47 1.51 -16.13
C ALA A 68 4.50 0.62 -15.41
N PRO A 69 4.22 -0.68 -15.23
CA PRO A 69 5.24 -1.61 -14.74
C PRO A 69 6.51 -1.41 -15.54
N ALA A 70 7.66 -1.31 -14.87
CA ALA A 70 8.92 -1.29 -15.56
C ALA A 70 8.95 -2.52 -16.49
N ALA A 71 8.97 -2.29 -17.80
CA ALA A 71 9.20 -3.34 -18.78
C ALA A 71 10.67 -3.71 -18.64
N GLY A 72 11.00 -4.48 -17.60
CA GLY A 72 12.34 -5.00 -17.42
C GLY A 72 12.74 -5.81 -18.66
N PRO A 73 14.04 -5.86 -19.00
CA PRO A 73 14.54 -6.56 -20.20
C PRO A 73 14.14 -8.05 -20.26
N HIS A 74 13.66 -8.60 -19.15
CA HIS A 74 13.27 -10.01 -19.01
C HIS A 74 12.13 -10.47 -19.94
N LYS A 75 11.32 -9.56 -20.52
CA LYS A 75 10.31 -9.95 -21.52
C LYS A 75 10.87 -10.10 -22.94
N THR A 76 12.00 -9.47 -23.24
CA THR A 76 12.62 -9.53 -24.57
C THR A 76 13.51 -10.77 -24.73
N PHE A 77 14.08 -11.29 -23.63
CA PHE A 77 14.96 -12.47 -23.69
C PHE A 77 14.23 -13.79 -24.02
N ILE A 78 12.97 -13.97 -23.63
CA ILE A 78 12.24 -15.23 -23.88
C ILE A 78 11.78 -15.35 -25.34
N VAL A 79 11.48 -14.24 -26.02
CA VAL A 79 10.95 -14.28 -27.39
C VAL A 79 12.05 -14.53 -28.43
N GLN A 80 13.30 -14.15 -28.13
CA GLN A 80 14.42 -14.35 -29.04
C GLN A 80 14.90 -15.82 -29.08
N GLU A 81 14.82 -16.57 -27.98
CA GLU A 81 15.25 -17.99 -27.96
C GLU A 81 14.22 -18.96 -28.52
N LEU A 82 12.93 -18.61 -28.56
CA LEU A 82 11.87 -19.50 -29.08
C LEU A 82 11.61 -19.35 -30.59
N ASN A 83 12.15 -18.31 -31.22
CA ASN A 83 12.05 -18.07 -32.67
C ASN A 83 13.38 -18.31 -33.42
N GLY A 84 14.38 -18.90 -32.73
CA GLY A 84 15.74 -19.10 -33.23
C GLY A 84 16.19 -20.56 -33.30
N ALA A 85 15.27 -21.53 -33.33
CA ALA A 85 15.55 -22.96 -33.51
C ALA A 85 14.77 -23.53 -34.70
#